data_AF-A0A8X7Q8A5-F1
#
_entry.id   AF-A0A8X7Q8A5-F1
#
_cell.length_a   1.000
_cell.length_b   1.000
_cell.length_c   1.000
_cell.angle_alpha   90.00
_cell.angle_beta   90.00
_cell.angle_gamma   90.00
#
_symmetry.space_group_name_H-M   'P 1'
#
loop_
_entity.id
_entity.type
_entity.pdbx_description
1 polymer ?
#
loop_
_entity_poly.entity_id
_entity_poly.type
_entity_poly.pdbx_seq_one_letter_code
_entity_poly.pdbx_strand_id
1 'polypeptide(L)'
;MGEEEEENPNQIYITTDVVEEILVRLPLKSILRFKTVSREWRSLMESRRFADRRMSVPKNRKFLAVGNQAQSRFQGDEEIEMVYLKCDEATRPSLTCDGVVCIPEPNWVSVLNPSTGEFNRFCSGPFHYENDMYTGVWWSEFNINSAMGFGKDEVTGKYKVVSMLFDHNHYQILDVDIGQWRKLVPPPYKVETRRKSACVKGSIYWLGLFRKYKILALDLHTEEFRDVQVLPPLLHSGEARIVNLDDHLAIADICMMKPGWNLEIWIMDAQEETWCMTYSITLAHRVIPMHGRVIEEWSTMFTPLAVSKEGSLFFYDTKKRLFKYDPETDFLCCLSSDICVISPFVENLVRLHPGCVPKTRPPRGCRNGRSCLNQFPGSRISKLIKLQIPNILLTSTLVSLICFGYSYRYRT
;
A
#
# COMPACT_ATOMS: atom_id res chain seq x y z
N MET A 1 -20.36 31.18 -58.04
CA MET A 1 -20.09 29.72 -58.13
C MET A 1 -18.59 29.61 -57.97
N GLY A 2 -18.08 29.43 -56.77
CA GLY A 2 -18.18 28.21 -55.96
C GLY A 2 -16.73 27.90 -55.62
N GLU A 3 -16.24 28.43 -54.50
CA GLU A 3 -14.92 28.07 -54.00
C GLU A 3 -15.05 26.66 -53.40
N GLU A 4 -14.50 25.68 -54.11
CA GLU A 4 -14.31 24.33 -53.58
C GLU A 4 -13.23 24.39 -52.50
N GLU A 5 -13.63 24.15 -51.24
CA GLU A 5 -12.70 23.85 -50.17
C GLU A 5 -11.99 22.53 -50.51
N GLU A 6 -10.70 22.60 -50.87
CA GLU A 6 -9.81 21.45 -50.97
C GLU A 6 -9.65 20.81 -49.58
N GLU A 7 -10.41 19.75 -49.30
CA GLU A 7 -10.14 18.85 -48.18
C GLU A 7 -8.76 18.19 -48.38
N ASN A 8 -7.82 18.49 -47.49
CA ASN A 8 -6.46 17.96 -47.52
C ASN A 8 -6.46 16.45 -47.20
N PRO A 9 -6.14 15.56 -48.16
CA PRO A 9 -6.41 14.12 -48.05
C PRO A 9 -5.46 13.34 -47.10
N ASN A 10 -4.60 14.04 -46.35
CA ASN A 10 -3.59 13.44 -45.46
C ASN A 10 -3.80 13.74 -43.97
N GLN A 11 -5.01 14.14 -43.57
CA GLN A 11 -5.31 14.35 -42.15
C GLN A 11 -5.53 13.00 -41.45
N ILE A 12 -4.44 12.40 -40.96
CA ILE A 12 -4.50 11.23 -40.09
C ILE A 12 -5.08 11.67 -38.74
N TYR A 13 -6.38 11.49 -38.55
CA TYR A 13 -7.05 11.70 -37.26
C TYR A 13 -6.70 10.55 -36.32
N ILE A 14 -5.76 10.78 -35.40
CA ILE A 14 -5.49 9.83 -34.32
C ILE A 14 -6.66 9.94 -33.33
N THR A 15 -7.47 8.89 -33.26
CA THR A 15 -8.61 8.84 -32.33
C THR A 15 -8.16 8.84 -30.87
N THR A 16 -9.01 9.34 -29.99
CA THR A 16 -8.74 9.41 -28.54
C THR A 16 -8.42 8.04 -27.95
N ASP A 17 -9.02 6.96 -28.46
CA ASP A 17 -8.75 5.59 -28.00
C ASP A 17 -7.31 5.14 -28.30
N VAL A 18 -6.77 5.48 -29.47
CA VAL A 18 -5.37 5.17 -29.84
C VAL A 18 -4.40 5.96 -28.96
N VAL A 19 -4.69 7.24 -28.71
CA VAL A 19 -3.90 8.05 -27.76
C VAL A 19 -3.92 7.43 -26.37
N GLU A 20 -5.09 7.00 -25.90
CA GLU A 20 -5.24 6.33 -24.60
C GLU A 20 -4.40 5.06 -24.53
N GLU A 21 -4.43 4.20 -25.56
CA GLU A 21 -3.62 2.97 -25.62
C GLU A 21 -2.12 3.21 -25.55
N ILE A 22 -1.64 4.25 -26.23
CA ILE A 22 -0.23 4.66 -26.17
C ILE A 22 0.10 5.16 -24.77
N LEU A 23 -0.68 6.10 -24.25
CA LEU A 23 -0.43 6.74 -22.97
C LEU A 23 -0.46 5.76 -21.79
N VAL A 24 -1.38 4.80 -21.80
CA VAL A 24 -1.51 3.79 -20.73
C VAL A 24 -0.23 2.94 -20.60
N ARG A 25 0.49 2.68 -21.69
CA ARG A 25 1.73 1.87 -21.72
C ARG A 25 2.99 2.65 -21.34
N LEU A 26 2.90 3.97 -21.19
CA LEU A 26 4.08 4.79 -20.89
C LEU A 26 4.53 4.67 -19.43
N PRO A 27 5.84 4.91 -19.17
CA PRO A 27 6.33 5.11 -17.81
C PRO A 27 5.60 6.26 -17.12
N LEU A 28 5.36 6.13 -15.81
CA LEU A 28 4.62 7.11 -15.03
C LEU A 28 5.20 8.54 -15.16
N LYS A 29 6.52 8.68 -15.14
CA LYS A 29 7.22 9.96 -15.32
C LYS A 29 6.84 10.66 -16.63
N SER A 30 6.72 9.89 -17.71
CA SER A 30 6.34 10.40 -19.03
C SER A 30 4.89 10.88 -19.03
N ILE A 31 3.99 10.12 -18.40
CA ILE A 31 2.58 10.50 -18.24
C ILE A 31 2.43 11.79 -17.44
N LEU A 32 3.13 11.91 -16.31
CA LEU A 32 3.10 13.13 -15.49
C LEU A 32 3.57 14.36 -16.27
N ARG A 33 4.56 14.20 -17.17
CA ARG A 33 4.97 15.26 -18.10
C ARG A 33 3.91 15.52 -19.17
N PHE A 34 3.31 14.49 -19.75
CA PHE A 34 2.28 14.65 -20.78
C PHE A 34 1.02 15.36 -20.28
N LYS A 35 0.69 15.24 -18.98
CA LYS A 35 -0.39 16.01 -18.35
C LYS A 35 -0.22 17.53 -18.48
N THR A 36 1.01 18.04 -18.69
CA THR A 36 1.24 19.48 -18.81
C THR A 36 1.16 20.00 -20.25
N VAL A 37 0.96 19.14 -21.24
CA VAL A 37 1.14 19.52 -22.65
C VAL A 37 -0.18 19.74 -23.40
N SER A 38 -1.28 19.09 -22.99
CA SER A 38 -2.64 19.33 -23.55
C SER A 38 -3.69 19.21 -22.44
N ARG A 39 -4.77 20.02 -22.54
CA ARG A 39 -5.90 19.97 -21.59
C ARG A 39 -6.73 18.69 -21.78
N GLU A 40 -6.91 18.28 -23.02
CA GLU A 40 -7.63 17.07 -23.43
C GLU A 40 -6.91 15.85 -22.91
N TRP A 41 -5.59 15.77 -23.13
CA TRP A 41 -4.74 14.70 -22.64
C TRP A 41 -4.71 14.64 -21.12
N ARG A 42 -4.63 15.82 -20.49
CA ARG A 42 -4.72 15.94 -19.03
C ARG A 42 -6.05 15.38 -18.52
N SER A 43 -7.18 15.77 -19.13
CA SER A 43 -8.51 15.28 -18.76
C SER A 43 -8.62 13.76 -18.93
N LEU A 44 -8.13 13.22 -20.05
CA LEU A 44 -8.07 11.78 -20.32
C LEU A 44 -7.28 11.05 -19.22
N MET A 45 -6.06 11.49 -18.92
CA MET A 45 -5.17 10.88 -17.91
C MET A 45 -5.60 11.14 -16.45
N GLU A 46 -6.62 11.98 -16.23
CA GLU A 46 -7.24 12.23 -14.92
C GLU A 46 -8.56 11.48 -14.77
N SER A 47 -9.05 10.83 -15.82
CA SER A 47 -10.27 10.04 -15.77
C SER A 47 -10.09 8.72 -15.01
N ARG A 48 -11.16 8.25 -14.35
CA ARG A 48 -11.21 6.95 -13.69
C ARG A 48 -10.94 5.80 -14.68
N ARG A 49 -11.53 5.87 -15.87
CA ARG A 49 -11.30 4.91 -16.98
C ARG A 49 -9.80 4.73 -17.28
N PHE A 50 -9.06 5.83 -17.42
CA PHE A 50 -7.62 5.76 -17.68
C PHE A 50 -6.85 5.13 -16.52
N ALA A 51 -7.18 5.52 -15.29
CA ALA A 51 -6.55 4.96 -14.09
C ALA A 51 -6.77 3.44 -14.01
N ASP A 52 -8.01 2.98 -14.20
CA ASP A 52 -8.38 1.57 -14.15
C ASP A 52 -7.68 0.78 -15.28
N ARG A 53 -7.69 1.28 -16.52
CA ARG A 53 -6.94 0.67 -17.65
C ARG A 53 -5.44 0.58 -17.37
N ARG A 54 -4.87 1.58 -16.70
CA ARG A 54 -3.45 1.56 -16.33
C ARG A 54 -3.15 0.59 -15.21
N MET A 55 -4.09 0.33 -14.31
CA MET A 55 -3.96 -0.69 -13.27
C MET A 55 -4.02 -2.10 -13.87
N SER A 56 -4.80 -2.30 -14.94
CA SER A 56 -4.92 -3.60 -15.62
C SER A 56 -3.75 -3.94 -16.56
N VAL A 57 -2.88 -2.99 -16.92
CA VAL A 57 -1.72 -3.30 -17.75
C VAL A 57 -0.69 -4.09 -16.96
N PRO A 58 -0.23 -5.26 -17.47
CA PRO A 58 0.84 -6.02 -16.85
C PRO A 58 2.09 -5.15 -16.69
N LYS A 59 2.58 -5.04 -15.46
CA LYS A 59 3.81 -4.34 -15.12
C LYS A 59 4.76 -5.32 -14.44
N ASN A 60 6.05 -5.02 -14.50
CA ASN A 60 7.01 -5.68 -13.62
C ASN A 60 6.61 -5.41 -12.17
N ARG A 61 6.78 -6.43 -11.33
CA ARG A 61 6.39 -6.30 -9.94
C ARG A 61 7.31 -5.32 -9.24
N LYS A 62 6.72 -4.43 -8.45
CA LYS A 62 7.46 -3.43 -7.68
C LYS A 62 7.18 -3.62 -6.20
N PHE A 63 8.21 -3.46 -5.38
CA PHE A 63 8.06 -3.37 -3.92
C PHE A 63 8.47 -1.98 -3.44
N LEU A 64 7.66 -1.41 -2.57
CA LEU A 64 7.96 -0.13 -1.94
C LEU A 64 8.77 -0.38 -0.67
N ALA A 65 9.92 0.28 -0.55
CA ALA A 65 10.76 0.24 0.64
C ALA A 65 11.12 1.65 1.11
N VAL A 66 11.44 1.80 2.39
CA VAL A 66 11.91 3.06 2.97
C VAL A 66 13.43 3.11 2.97
N GLY A 67 13.97 4.29 2.67
CA GLY A 67 15.40 4.55 2.76
C GLY A 67 15.99 4.84 1.39
N ASN A 68 17.22 4.35 1.15
CA ASN A 68 17.88 4.51 -0.14
C ASN A 68 18.46 3.18 -0.64
N GLN A 69 18.60 3.09 -1.96
CA GLN A 69 19.11 1.89 -2.61
C GLN A 69 20.53 1.53 -2.13
N ALA A 70 21.39 2.53 -1.89
CA ALA A 70 22.77 2.31 -1.47
C ALA A 70 22.90 1.63 -0.09
N GLN A 71 21.92 1.81 0.80
CA GLN A 71 21.90 1.22 2.14
C GLN A 71 21.17 -0.13 2.17
N SER A 72 20.29 -0.38 1.20
CA SER A 72 19.37 -1.53 1.21
C SER A 72 20.02 -2.91 1.11
N ARG A 73 21.30 -3.00 0.74
CA ARG A 73 22.03 -4.28 0.47
C ARG A 73 21.26 -5.26 -0.44
N PHE A 74 20.36 -4.75 -1.26
CA PHE A 74 19.53 -5.56 -2.15
C PHE A 74 20.37 -6.08 -3.31
N GLN A 75 20.36 -7.39 -3.52
CA GLN A 75 21.22 -8.06 -4.51
C GLN A 75 20.67 -8.00 -5.94
N GLY A 76 19.44 -7.51 -6.13
CA GLY A 76 18.74 -7.59 -7.41
C GLY A 76 17.99 -8.92 -7.55
N ASP A 77 16.92 -8.91 -8.33
CA ASP A 77 16.18 -10.08 -8.77
C ASP A 77 15.46 -9.70 -10.08
N GLU A 78 15.36 -10.63 -11.03
CA GLU A 78 14.84 -10.34 -12.37
C GLU A 78 13.31 -10.11 -12.38
N GLU A 79 12.60 -10.62 -11.37
CA GLU A 79 11.13 -10.58 -11.30
C GLU A 79 10.62 -9.36 -10.54
N ILE A 80 11.46 -8.70 -9.74
CA ILE A 80 11.08 -7.59 -8.88
C ILE A 80 11.96 -6.34 -9.05
N GLU A 81 11.31 -5.17 -9.04
CA GLU A 81 11.96 -3.87 -8.99
C GLU A 81 11.71 -3.21 -7.63
N MET A 82 12.77 -2.66 -7.02
CA MET A 82 12.64 -1.94 -5.75
C MET A 82 12.41 -0.45 -5.98
N VAL A 83 11.38 0.08 -5.33
CA VAL A 83 11.05 1.51 -5.32
C VAL A 83 11.30 2.07 -3.93
N TYR A 84 12.12 3.11 -3.84
CA TYR A 84 12.52 3.69 -2.55
C TYR A 84 11.75 4.98 -2.25
N LEU A 85 11.06 4.99 -1.10
CA LEU A 85 10.46 6.16 -0.50
C LEU A 85 11.45 6.78 0.49
N LYS A 86 11.91 7.99 0.17
CA LYS A 86 12.68 8.82 1.12
C LYS A 86 11.69 9.51 2.07
N CYS A 87 11.34 8.87 3.17
CA CYS A 87 10.51 9.50 4.18
C CYS A 87 10.90 8.92 5.54
N ASP A 88 11.56 9.74 6.37
CA ASP A 88 12.01 9.31 7.69
C ASP A 88 10.84 8.83 8.56
N GLU A 89 9.64 9.38 8.34
CA GLU A 89 8.41 8.98 9.03
C GLU A 89 7.77 7.71 8.47
N ALA A 90 8.10 7.29 7.24
CA ALA A 90 7.64 6.02 6.68
C ALA A 90 8.35 4.81 7.28
N THR A 91 9.43 5.01 8.06
CA THR A 91 10.02 3.95 8.90
C THR A 91 9.05 3.44 9.97
N ARG A 92 7.97 4.17 10.22
CA ARG A 92 6.85 3.74 11.05
C ARG A 92 6.00 2.71 10.31
N PRO A 93 5.34 1.78 11.02
CA PRO A 93 4.36 0.92 10.40
C PRO A 93 3.29 1.75 9.69
N SER A 94 2.93 1.28 8.50
CA SER A 94 2.03 1.93 7.56
C SER A 94 1.10 0.90 6.93
N LEU A 95 -0.04 1.39 6.46
CA LEU A 95 -1.05 0.65 5.73
C LEU A 95 -0.98 1.07 4.27
N THR A 96 -1.32 0.17 3.36
CA THR A 96 -1.19 0.43 1.91
C THR A 96 -2.37 -0.16 1.16
N CYS A 97 -2.82 0.55 0.13
CA CYS A 97 -3.87 0.08 -0.78
C CYS A 97 -3.60 0.69 -2.16
N ASP A 98 -3.54 -0.15 -3.20
CA ASP A 98 -3.29 0.25 -4.60
C ASP A 98 -2.03 1.11 -4.83
N GLY A 99 -1.02 1.02 -3.97
CA GLY A 99 0.19 1.86 -4.03
C GLY A 99 0.06 3.22 -3.33
N VAL A 100 -1.09 3.55 -2.75
CA VAL A 100 -1.25 4.67 -1.82
C VAL A 100 -0.85 4.22 -0.41
N VAL A 101 -0.16 5.09 0.34
CA VAL A 101 0.37 4.80 1.67
C VAL A 101 -0.34 5.65 2.73
N CYS A 102 -0.83 5.00 3.77
CA CYS A 102 -1.41 5.62 4.95
C CYS A 102 -0.51 5.36 6.16
N ILE A 103 -0.12 6.44 6.86
CA ILE A 103 0.75 6.42 8.03
C ILE A 103 -0.05 6.94 9.23
N PRO A 104 -0.51 6.02 10.11
CA PRO A 104 -1.11 6.40 11.36
C PRO A 104 -0.08 7.00 12.33
N GLU A 105 -0.43 8.15 12.89
CA GLU A 105 0.30 8.83 13.94
C GLU A 105 -0.63 9.03 15.15
N PRO A 106 -0.09 9.29 16.36
CA PRO A 106 -0.90 9.59 17.54
C PRO A 106 -2.05 10.54 17.23
N ASN A 107 -1.81 11.77 16.81
CA ASN A 107 -2.90 12.74 16.65
C ASN A 107 -3.31 12.97 15.19
N TRP A 108 -2.69 12.26 14.25
CA TRP A 108 -2.80 12.54 12.83
C TRP A 108 -2.85 11.26 12.00
N VAL A 109 -3.46 11.36 10.84
CA VAL A 109 -3.32 10.36 9.78
C VAL A 109 -2.74 11.06 8.57
N SER A 110 -1.60 10.58 8.11
CA SER A 110 -0.93 11.06 6.91
C SER A 110 -1.19 10.08 5.76
N VAL A 111 -1.72 10.55 4.64
CA VAL A 111 -1.96 9.75 3.43
C VAL A 111 -1.15 10.35 2.29
N LEU A 112 -0.36 9.52 1.61
CA LEU A 112 0.44 9.96 0.48
C LEU A 112 0.35 9.00 -0.70
N ASN A 113 0.49 9.57 -1.88
CA ASN A 113 0.69 8.82 -3.10
C ASN A 113 2.16 9.00 -3.54
N PRO A 114 3.03 8.00 -3.33
CA PRO A 114 4.42 8.09 -3.76
C PRO A 114 4.56 8.37 -5.26
N SER A 115 3.68 7.79 -6.09
CA SER A 115 3.72 7.93 -7.55
C SER A 115 3.53 9.38 -8.01
N THR A 116 2.61 10.11 -7.40
CA THR A 116 2.30 11.50 -7.77
C THR A 116 3.04 12.52 -6.89
N GLY A 117 3.53 12.11 -5.72
CA GLY A 117 4.09 12.98 -4.70
C GLY A 117 3.03 13.77 -3.92
N GLU A 118 1.75 13.48 -4.13
CA GLU A 118 0.65 14.11 -3.39
C GLU A 118 0.59 13.58 -1.95
N PHE A 119 0.18 14.46 -1.04
CA PHE A 119 0.21 14.22 0.40
C PHE A 119 -0.92 14.99 1.08
N ASN A 120 -1.68 14.31 1.93
CA ASN A 120 -2.69 14.89 2.80
C ASN A 120 -2.46 14.45 4.25
N ARG A 121 -2.88 15.29 5.19
CA ARG A 121 -2.82 15.00 6.62
C ARG A 121 -4.09 15.44 7.31
N PHE A 122 -4.63 14.57 8.15
CA PHE A 122 -5.93 14.73 8.80
C PHE A 122 -5.78 14.60 10.32
N CYS A 123 -6.40 15.50 11.10
CA CYS A 123 -6.46 15.35 12.55
C CYS A 123 -7.34 14.16 12.91
N SER A 124 -6.87 13.25 13.76
CA SER A 124 -7.64 12.07 14.19
C SER A 124 -8.71 12.36 15.26
N GLY A 125 -8.97 13.63 15.58
CA GLY A 125 -9.93 14.08 16.60
C GLY A 125 -9.29 14.55 17.92
N PRO A 126 -10.09 14.83 18.97
CA PRO A 126 -9.64 15.42 20.24
C PRO A 126 -8.99 14.41 21.20
N PHE A 127 -9.02 13.12 20.88
CA PHE A 127 -8.45 12.09 21.74
C PHE A 127 -6.93 12.09 21.59
N HIS A 128 -6.26 12.49 22.66
CA HIS A 128 -4.83 12.29 22.80
C HIS A 128 -4.59 10.80 23.02
N TYR A 129 -3.97 10.16 22.04
CA TYR A 129 -3.29 8.91 22.30
C TYR A 129 -2.14 9.29 23.22
N GLU A 130 -2.25 8.94 24.50
CA GLU A 130 -1.09 8.99 25.37
C GLU A 130 0.02 8.23 24.67
N ASN A 131 1.11 8.93 24.41
CA ASN A 131 2.25 8.37 23.73
C ASN A 131 2.84 7.37 24.72
N ASP A 132 2.44 6.11 24.59
CA ASP A 132 2.89 5.08 25.48
C ASP A 132 4.42 5.05 25.40
N MET A 133 5.07 5.35 26.52
CA MET A 133 6.51 5.62 26.58
C MET A 133 7.34 4.34 26.42
N TYR A 134 6.72 3.25 25.97
CA TYR A 134 7.40 2.04 25.53
C TYR A 134 8.00 2.25 24.14
N THR A 135 9.14 2.94 24.10
CA THR A 135 10.10 2.88 23.00
C THR A 135 10.83 1.52 23.00
N GLY A 136 10.08 0.43 22.97
CA GLY A 136 10.60 -0.91 22.79
C GLY A 136 10.49 -1.32 21.31
N VAL A 137 11.65 -1.53 20.67
CA VAL A 137 12.06 -2.44 19.56
C VAL A 137 11.08 -2.90 18.44
N TRP A 138 9.78 -2.64 18.47
CA TRP A 138 8.80 -3.23 17.55
C TRP A 138 8.48 -2.32 16.36
N TRP A 139 9.35 -2.31 15.34
CA TRP A 139 9.16 -1.59 14.07
C TRP A 139 7.89 -1.99 13.29
N SER A 140 7.15 -3.00 13.75
CA SER A 140 5.98 -3.57 13.08
C SER A 140 4.63 -3.22 13.70
N GLU A 141 4.61 -2.53 14.84
CA GLU A 141 3.38 -2.17 15.54
C GLU A 141 3.16 -0.65 15.57
N PHE A 142 1.92 -0.21 15.40
CA PHE A 142 1.59 1.19 15.51
C PHE A 142 1.77 1.67 16.95
N ASN A 143 2.42 2.81 17.13
CA ASN A 143 2.54 3.50 18.44
C ASN A 143 1.22 4.18 18.88
N ILE A 144 0.08 3.60 18.52
CA ILE A 144 -1.25 4.08 18.87
C ILE A 144 -2.10 2.91 19.31
N ASN A 145 -2.76 3.04 20.45
CA ASN A 145 -3.65 2.02 20.99
C ASN A 145 -5.02 2.00 20.26
N SER A 146 -5.00 1.91 18.93
CA SER A 146 -6.19 1.81 18.08
C SER A 146 -5.95 0.78 16.98
N ALA A 147 -7.02 0.07 16.62
CA ALA A 147 -7.02 -0.74 15.41
C ALA A 147 -7.27 0.18 14.21
N MET A 148 -6.24 0.31 13.36
CA MET A 148 -6.28 1.14 12.17
C MET A 148 -6.57 0.31 10.93
N GLY A 149 -7.32 0.87 9.99
CA GLY A 149 -7.57 0.29 8.68
C GLY A 149 -7.40 1.33 7.58
N PHE A 150 -6.95 0.88 6.41
CA PHE A 150 -6.89 1.72 5.22
C PHE A 150 -7.22 0.88 4.00
N GLY A 151 -8.09 1.41 3.14
CA GLY A 151 -8.50 0.72 1.94
C GLY A 151 -9.28 1.63 1.00
N LYS A 152 -9.69 1.04 -0.12
CA LYS A 152 -10.46 1.69 -1.16
C LYS A 152 -11.83 1.03 -1.25
N ASP A 153 -12.88 1.83 -1.25
CA ASP A 153 -14.20 1.37 -1.64
C ASP A 153 -14.19 1.11 -3.16
N GLU A 154 -14.28 -0.16 -3.57
CA GLU A 154 -14.21 -0.56 -4.99
C GLU A 154 -15.35 0.04 -5.83
N VAL A 155 -16.52 0.26 -5.23
CA VAL A 155 -17.68 0.80 -5.93
C VAL A 155 -17.45 2.29 -6.21
N THR A 156 -17.17 3.07 -5.18
CA THR A 156 -17.03 4.53 -5.33
C THR A 156 -15.64 4.95 -5.82
N GLY A 157 -14.63 4.08 -5.68
CA GLY A 157 -13.23 4.36 -5.98
C GLY A 157 -12.52 5.21 -4.92
N LYS A 158 -13.20 5.53 -3.81
CA LYS A 158 -12.70 6.44 -2.78
C LYS A 158 -11.90 5.72 -1.71
N TYR A 159 -10.87 6.38 -1.21
CA TYR A 159 -10.07 5.86 -0.10
C TYR A 159 -10.67 6.23 1.24
N LYS A 160 -10.64 5.27 2.17
CA LYS A 160 -11.15 5.42 3.53
C LYS A 160 -10.12 4.97 4.55
N VAL A 161 -10.03 5.69 5.67
CA VAL A 161 -9.23 5.29 6.84
C VAL A 161 -10.16 4.99 8.00
N VAL A 162 -9.95 3.87 8.67
CA VAL A 162 -10.73 3.45 9.84
C VAL A 162 -9.85 3.55 11.08
N SER A 163 -10.41 4.04 12.17
CA SER A 163 -9.77 4.03 13.49
C SER A 163 -10.77 3.54 14.54
N MET A 164 -10.39 2.51 15.29
CA MET A 164 -11.18 1.91 16.35
C MET A 164 -10.42 1.93 17.67
N LEU A 165 -10.79 2.88 18.53
CA LEU A 165 -10.25 3.06 19.87
C LEU A 165 -11.20 2.41 20.88
N PHE A 166 -10.93 1.13 21.17
CA PHE A 166 -11.82 0.28 21.96
C PHE A 166 -11.97 0.69 23.42
N ASP A 167 -10.95 1.29 24.04
CA ASP A 167 -11.00 1.67 25.46
C ASP A 167 -11.91 2.88 25.72
N HIS A 168 -12.18 3.66 24.68
CA HIS A 168 -13.04 4.84 24.74
C HIS A 168 -14.34 4.68 23.95
N ASN A 169 -14.64 3.46 23.44
CA ASN A 169 -15.76 3.18 22.55
C ASN A 169 -15.89 4.20 21.40
N HIS A 170 -14.74 4.55 20.81
CA HIS A 170 -14.67 5.56 19.76
C HIS A 170 -14.26 4.92 18.43
N TYR A 171 -15.21 4.86 17.50
CA TYR A 171 -15.05 4.23 16.19
C TYR A 171 -15.37 5.26 15.12
N GLN A 172 -14.44 5.45 14.19
CA GLN A 172 -14.58 6.47 13.17
C GLN A 172 -13.97 6.04 11.84
N ILE A 173 -14.49 6.63 10.78
CA ILE A 173 -14.03 6.45 9.42
C ILE A 173 -13.84 7.83 8.78
N LEU A 174 -12.73 7.97 8.07
CA LEU A 174 -12.34 9.15 7.31
C LEU A 174 -12.59 8.88 5.83
N ASP A 175 -13.31 9.78 5.17
CA ASP A 175 -13.24 9.89 3.70
C ASP A 175 -12.04 10.77 3.34
N VAL A 176 -11.06 10.20 2.64
CA VAL A 176 -9.78 10.85 2.34
C VAL A 176 -9.93 12.00 1.34
N ASP A 177 -10.92 11.95 0.46
CA ASP A 177 -11.10 12.95 -0.59
C ASP A 177 -11.66 14.25 -0.01
N ILE A 178 -12.63 14.15 0.90
CA ILE A 178 -13.24 15.31 1.56
C ILE A 178 -12.55 15.67 2.89
N GLY A 179 -11.76 14.75 3.45
CA GLY A 179 -11.04 14.95 4.71
C GLY A 179 -11.91 15.02 5.96
N GLN A 180 -13.07 14.35 5.95
CA GLN A 180 -14.03 14.37 7.05
C GLN A 180 -14.11 13.02 7.76
N TRP A 181 -14.00 13.07 9.08
CA TRP A 181 -14.28 11.95 9.96
C TRP A 181 -15.75 11.87 10.30
N ARG A 182 -16.26 10.65 10.39
CA ARG A 182 -17.61 10.36 10.89
C ARG A 182 -17.59 9.13 11.76
N LYS A 183 -18.57 9.05 12.66
CA LYS A 183 -18.71 7.91 13.58
C LYS A 183 -19.12 6.66 12.81
N LEU A 184 -18.48 5.55 13.15
CA LEU A 184 -18.93 4.21 12.76
C LEU A 184 -19.81 3.62 13.86
N VAL A 185 -20.65 2.66 13.47
CA VAL A 185 -21.30 1.77 14.43
C VAL A 185 -20.25 0.96 15.20
N PRO A 186 -20.52 0.57 16.46
CA PRO A 186 -19.59 -0.29 17.19
C PRO A 186 -19.39 -1.65 16.50
N PRO A 187 -18.15 -2.16 16.41
CA PRO A 187 -17.90 -3.49 15.91
C PRO A 187 -18.44 -4.55 16.89
N PRO A 188 -18.76 -5.77 16.43
CA PRO A 188 -19.34 -6.84 17.24
C PRO A 188 -18.41 -7.33 18.36
N TYR A 189 -17.10 -7.12 18.22
CA TYR A 189 -16.10 -7.48 19.22
C TYR A 189 -14.80 -6.68 19.05
N LYS A 190 -13.93 -6.75 20.05
CA LYS A 190 -12.60 -6.13 20.03
C LYS A 190 -11.61 -6.96 19.22
N VAL A 191 -10.72 -6.30 18.49
CA VAL A 191 -9.60 -6.91 17.76
C VAL A 191 -8.26 -6.41 18.29
N GLU A 192 -7.16 -7.01 17.82
CA GLU A 192 -5.82 -6.59 18.23
C GLU A 192 -5.58 -5.14 17.82
N THR A 193 -5.18 -4.32 18.78
CA THR A 193 -4.76 -2.94 18.52
C THR A 193 -3.32 -2.93 18.02
N ARG A 194 -2.85 -1.83 17.42
CA ARG A 194 -1.45 -1.66 16.98
C ARG A 194 -0.99 -2.55 15.80
N ARG A 195 -1.65 -3.67 15.47
CA ARG A 195 -1.27 -4.50 14.32
C ARG A 195 -1.81 -3.98 13.00
N LYS A 196 -1.11 -4.32 11.91
CA LYS A 196 -1.55 -4.01 10.55
C LYS A 196 -2.82 -4.79 10.20
N SER A 197 -3.78 -4.09 9.61
CA SER A 197 -4.91 -4.68 8.89
C SER A 197 -4.53 -5.04 7.45
N ALA A 198 -5.33 -5.87 6.80
CA ALA A 198 -5.27 -6.10 5.36
C ALA A 198 -6.49 -5.48 4.67
N CYS A 199 -6.30 -4.89 3.48
CA CYS A 199 -7.42 -4.50 2.61
C CYS A 199 -7.44 -5.44 1.40
N VAL A 200 -8.54 -6.15 1.21
CA VAL A 200 -8.73 -7.11 0.11
C VAL A 200 -10.11 -6.87 -0.50
N LYS A 201 -10.16 -6.60 -1.81
CA LYS A 201 -11.41 -6.46 -2.60
C LYS A 201 -12.45 -5.56 -1.92
N GLY A 202 -12.04 -4.37 -1.49
CA GLY A 202 -12.94 -3.38 -0.87
C GLY A 202 -13.32 -3.63 0.59
N SER A 203 -12.81 -4.67 1.24
CA SER A 203 -13.01 -4.93 2.67
C SER A 203 -11.70 -4.80 3.44
N ILE A 204 -11.77 -4.27 4.66
CA ILE A 204 -10.64 -4.25 5.59
C ILE A 204 -10.81 -5.37 6.61
N TYR A 205 -9.72 -6.09 6.89
CA TYR A 205 -9.69 -7.22 7.79
C TYR A 205 -8.69 -6.98 8.93
N TRP A 206 -9.13 -7.27 10.15
CA TRP A 206 -8.33 -7.22 11.37
C TRP A 206 -8.33 -8.56 12.08
N LEU A 207 -7.17 -8.94 12.60
CA LEU A 207 -7.04 -10.14 13.41
C LEU A 207 -7.29 -9.81 14.89
N GLY A 208 -8.18 -10.57 15.53
CA GLY A 208 -8.38 -10.59 16.97
C GLY A 208 -7.71 -11.83 17.56
N LEU A 209 -6.83 -11.64 18.55
CA LEU A 209 -6.04 -12.73 19.16
C LEU A 209 -6.48 -13.09 20.58
N PHE A 210 -7.54 -12.47 21.09
CA PHE A 210 -7.93 -12.64 22.48
C PHE A 210 -8.66 -13.97 22.69
N ARG A 211 -7.99 -14.95 23.34
CA ARG A 211 -8.45 -16.31 23.71
C ARG A 211 -8.79 -17.26 22.56
N LYS A 212 -9.30 -16.76 21.43
CA LYS A 212 -9.50 -17.47 20.16
C LYS A 212 -9.17 -16.50 19.03
N TYR A 213 -8.58 -17.01 17.96
CA TYR A 213 -8.45 -16.24 16.73
C TYR A 213 -9.83 -15.84 16.25
N LYS A 214 -9.98 -14.60 15.81
CA LYS A 214 -11.16 -14.06 15.13
C LYS A 214 -10.71 -13.12 14.04
N ILE A 215 -11.49 -13.00 12.98
CA ILE A 215 -11.19 -12.05 11.92
C ILE A 215 -12.41 -11.16 11.76
N LEU A 216 -12.23 -9.89 12.10
CA LEU A 216 -13.23 -8.86 11.86
C LEU A 216 -13.04 -8.32 10.46
N ALA A 217 -14.11 -8.25 9.69
CA ALA A 217 -14.12 -7.55 8.41
C ALA A 217 -15.05 -6.34 8.46
N LEU A 218 -14.68 -5.28 7.73
CA LEU A 218 -15.53 -4.14 7.43
C LEU A 218 -15.57 -3.97 5.92
N ASP A 219 -16.76 -4.05 5.34
CA ASP A 219 -16.98 -3.70 3.95
C ASP A 219 -16.94 -2.17 3.80
N LEU A 220 -16.07 -1.63 2.94
CA LEU A 220 -15.91 -0.18 2.84
C LEU A 220 -17.05 0.51 2.10
N HIS A 221 -17.88 -0.21 1.35
CA HIS A 221 -18.97 0.39 0.61
C HIS A 221 -20.22 0.56 1.48
N THR A 222 -20.64 -0.55 2.10
CA THR A 222 -21.80 -0.63 2.99
C THR A 222 -21.48 -0.17 4.41
N GLU A 223 -20.20 -0.26 4.81
CA GLU A 223 -19.69 0.13 6.12
C GLU A 223 -20.26 -0.70 7.27
N GLU A 224 -20.56 -1.95 6.93
CA GLU A 224 -21.05 -2.96 7.84
C GLU A 224 -19.92 -3.87 8.29
N PHE A 225 -19.88 -4.12 9.60
CA PHE A 225 -18.97 -5.09 10.19
C PHE A 225 -19.54 -6.50 10.05
N ARG A 226 -18.66 -7.45 9.74
CA ARG A 226 -19.00 -8.88 9.74
C ARG A 226 -17.91 -9.70 10.41
N ASP A 227 -18.32 -10.80 11.03
CA ASP A 227 -17.44 -11.80 11.62
C ASP A 227 -17.11 -12.88 10.59
N VAL A 228 -15.83 -13.09 10.29
CA VAL A 228 -15.41 -14.17 9.38
C VAL A 228 -15.32 -15.46 10.21
N GLN A 229 -16.35 -16.30 10.08
CA GLN A 229 -16.54 -17.49 10.93
C GLN A 229 -15.49 -18.58 10.71
N VAL A 230 -15.02 -18.74 9.47
CA VAL A 230 -14.07 -19.80 9.12
C VAL A 230 -12.65 -19.29 9.39
N LEU A 231 -11.92 -20.02 10.23
CA LEU A 231 -10.54 -19.72 10.60
C LEU A 231 -9.64 -20.88 10.19
N PRO A 232 -8.35 -20.62 9.92
CA PRO A 232 -7.39 -21.70 9.70
C PRO A 232 -7.34 -22.65 10.92
N PRO A 233 -7.27 -23.97 10.73
CA PRO A 233 -7.36 -24.95 11.82
C PRO A 233 -6.22 -24.90 12.85
N LEU A 234 -5.13 -24.20 12.53
CA LEU A 234 -3.81 -24.36 13.16
C LEU A 234 -3.12 -23.01 13.40
N LEU A 235 -3.87 -21.99 13.81
CA LEU A 235 -3.22 -20.78 14.32
C LEU A 235 -2.67 -21.08 15.72
N HIS A 236 -1.35 -21.04 15.85
CA HIS A 236 -0.62 -21.55 17.01
C HIS A 236 0.10 -20.46 17.79
N SER A 237 0.37 -19.31 17.16
CA SER A 237 1.15 -18.25 17.77
C SER A 237 0.38 -16.93 17.88
N GLY A 238 0.68 -16.19 18.94
CA GLY A 238 0.30 -14.78 19.05
C GLY A 238 0.92 -13.92 17.96
N GLU A 239 1.78 -14.44 17.08
CA GLU A 239 2.53 -13.70 16.06
C GLU A 239 1.93 -13.73 14.65
N ALA A 240 0.70 -14.24 14.49
CA ALA A 240 0.03 -14.29 13.20
C ALA A 240 -0.18 -12.90 12.58
N ARG A 241 -0.02 -12.83 11.25
CA ARG A 241 -0.18 -11.63 10.41
C ARG A 241 -1.31 -11.85 9.41
N ILE A 242 -2.23 -10.91 9.33
CA ILE A 242 -3.22 -10.85 8.25
C ILE A 242 -2.70 -9.93 7.14
N VAL A 243 -2.74 -10.40 5.89
CA VAL A 243 -2.17 -9.70 4.74
C VAL A 243 -3.08 -9.84 3.51
N ASN A 244 -2.94 -8.90 2.58
CA ASN A 244 -3.40 -9.08 1.21
C ASN A 244 -2.24 -9.72 0.43
N LEU A 245 -2.44 -10.94 -0.07
CA LEU A 245 -1.49 -11.65 -0.93
C LEU A 245 -2.12 -11.80 -2.32
N ASP A 246 -1.71 -10.95 -3.26
CA ASP A 246 -2.21 -10.90 -4.64
C ASP A 246 -3.76 -10.95 -4.72
N ASP A 247 -4.42 -10.03 -4.01
CA ASP A 247 -5.88 -9.88 -3.90
C ASP A 247 -6.62 -11.05 -3.24
N HIS A 248 -5.89 -11.88 -2.50
CA HIS A 248 -6.44 -12.90 -1.63
C HIS A 248 -6.16 -12.55 -0.17
N LEU A 249 -7.12 -12.84 0.70
CA LEU A 249 -6.92 -12.71 2.13
C LEU A 249 -6.02 -13.86 2.58
N ALA A 250 -4.89 -13.53 3.21
CA ALA A 250 -3.96 -14.53 3.70
C ALA A 250 -3.58 -14.29 5.16
N ILE A 251 -3.27 -15.37 5.86
CA ILE A 251 -2.71 -15.36 7.20
C ILE A 251 -1.37 -16.07 7.17
N ALA A 252 -0.34 -15.39 7.65
CA ALA A 252 0.98 -15.97 7.89
C ALA A 252 1.18 -16.17 9.38
N ASP A 253 1.50 -17.39 9.78
CA ASP A 253 1.79 -17.74 11.17
C ASP A 253 3.04 -18.63 11.27
N ILE A 254 3.68 -18.64 12.44
CA ILE A 254 4.79 -19.55 12.73
C ILE A 254 4.24 -20.74 13.51
N CYS A 255 4.30 -21.91 12.88
CA CYS A 255 4.02 -23.18 13.55
C CYS A 255 5.27 -23.66 14.29
N MET A 256 5.07 -24.04 15.55
CA MET A 256 6.12 -24.36 16.53
C MET A 256 6.18 -25.85 16.89
N MET A 257 5.37 -26.68 16.24
CA MET A 257 5.32 -28.11 16.54
C MET A 257 6.57 -28.83 16.01
N LYS A 258 7.13 -29.73 16.81
CA LYS A 258 8.35 -30.46 16.44
C LYS A 258 8.12 -31.32 15.18
N PRO A 259 9.07 -31.36 14.22
CA PRO A 259 10.41 -30.77 14.28
C PRO A 259 10.53 -29.54 13.35
N GLY A 260 9.86 -28.43 13.59
CA GLY A 260 10.09 -27.28 12.71
C GLY A 260 9.54 -25.95 13.20
N TRP A 261 10.36 -24.91 13.07
CA TRP A 261 9.90 -23.53 12.99
C TRP A 261 9.46 -23.31 11.55
N ASN A 262 8.18 -23.53 11.28
CA ASN A 262 7.65 -23.44 9.92
C ASN A 262 6.82 -22.17 9.76
N LEU A 263 7.11 -21.40 8.72
CA LEU A 263 6.22 -20.34 8.27
C LEU A 263 5.09 -20.98 7.47
N GLU A 264 3.89 -20.96 8.04
CA GLU A 264 2.66 -21.43 7.43
C GLU A 264 1.88 -20.25 6.86
N ILE A 265 1.52 -20.33 5.58
CA ILE A 265 0.72 -19.29 4.92
C ILE A 265 -0.57 -19.92 4.42
N TRP A 266 -1.65 -19.46 5.03
CA TRP A 266 -3.01 -19.86 4.74
C TRP A 266 -3.66 -18.80 3.86
N ILE A 267 -4.22 -19.20 2.72
CA ILE A 267 -4.94 -18.32 1.80
C ILE A 267 -6.42 -18.69 1.85
N MET A 268 -7.28 -17.68 1.98
CA MET A 268 -8.73 -17.86 1.97
C MET A 268 -9.21 -18.04 0.54
N ASP A 269 -9.89 -19.15 0.29
CA ASP A 269 -10.70 -19.35 -0.91
C ASP A 269 -12.01 -18.59 -0.73
N ALA A 270 -12.25 -17.62 -1.60
CA ALA A 270 -13.45 -16.80 -1.57
C ALA A 270 -14.70 -17.53 -2.08
N GLN A 271 -14.57 -18.61 -2.86
CA GLN A 271 -15.71 -19.36 -3.38
C GLN A 271 -16.25 -20.33 -2.34
N GLU A 272 -15.35 -21.06 -1.69
CA GLU A 272 -15.69 -22.09 -0.72
C GLU A 272 -15.75 -21.53 0.73
N GLU A 273 -15.36 -20.27 0.93
CA GLU A 273 -15.16 -19.66 2.25
C GLU A 273 -14.23 -20.48 3.17
N THR A 274 -13.30 -21.23 2.60
CA THR A 274 -12.37 -22.10 3.33
C THR A 274 -10.94 -21.56 3.31
N TRP A 275 -10.09 -22.09 4.19
CA TRP A 275 -8.67 -21.76 4.25
C TRP A 275 -7.84 -22.92 3.73
N CYS A 276 -6.96 -22.62 2.78
CA CYS A 276 -6.00 -23.57 2.23
C CYS A 276 -4.59 -23.21 2.70
N MET A 277 -3.87 -24.18 3.27
CA MET A 277 -2.44 -24.03 3.53
C MET A 277 -1.71 -24.07 2.18
N THR A 278 -1.22 -22.92 1.71
CA THR A 278 -0.56 -22.83 0.39
C THR A 278 0.95 -22.97 0.51
N TYR A 279 1.55 -22.47 1.59
CA TYR A 279 2.98 -22.57 1.84
C TYR A 279 3.27 -23.06 3.25
N SER A 280 4.29 -23.91 3.38
CA SER A 280 4.88 -24.34 4.65
C SER A 280 6.39 -24.35 4.50
N ILE A 281 7.05 -23.28 4.97
CA ILE A 281 8.48 -23.03 4.74
C ILE A 281 9.26 -23.33 6.01
N THR A 282 10.21 -24.27 5.94
CA THR A 282 11.08 -24.57 7.09
C THR A 282 12.10 -23.45 7.30
N LEU A 283 12.00 -22.73 8.41
CA LEU A 283 12.89 -21.60 8.76
C LEU A 283 14.04 -22.00 9.70
N ALA A 284 13.89 -23.11 10.41
CA ALA A 284 14.90 -23.63 11.33
C ALA A 284 16.24 -23.83 10.61
N HIS A 285 17.33 -23.36 11.21
CA HIS A 285 18.71 -23.40 10.68
C HIS A 285 18.96 -22.63 9.37
N ARG A 286 17.93 -22.30 8.58
CA ARG A 286 18.03 -21.50 7.35
C ARG A 286 18.00 -20.00 7.62
N VAL A 287 17.10 -19.57 8.52
CA VAL A 287 16.82 -18.15 8.79
C VAL A 287 16.97 -17.83 10.29
N ILE A 288 16.70 -18.81 11.16
CA ILE A 288 16.75 -18.68 12.62
C ILE A 288 17.91 -19.55 13.15
N PRO A 289 19.01 -18.96 13.67
CA PRO A 289 20.12 -19.70 14.26
C PRO A 289 19.69 -20.44 15.54
N MET A 290 19.76 -21.77 15.57
CA MET A 290 19.35 -22.57 16.74
C MET A 290 20.42 -22.69 17.86
N HIS A 291 21.34 -21.72 18.00
CA HIS A 291 22.40 -21.79 19.00
C HIS A 291 22.00 -21.10 20.31
N GLY A 292 21.72 -21.91 21.34
CA GLY A 292 21.56 -21.44 22.73
C GLY A 292 20.17 -20.89 23.06
N ARG A 293 19.80 -20.95 24.35
CA ARG A 293 18.53 -20.46 24.91
C ARG A 293 18.42 -18.93 24.84
N VAL A 294 18.30 -18.35 23.66
CA VAL A 294 18.10 -16.91 23.49
C VAL A 294 16.64 -16.63 23.17
N ILE A 295 16.00 -15.93 24.09
CA ILE A 295 14.57 -15.54 24.10
C ILE A 295 14.27 -14.46 23.02
N GLU A 296 15.30 -13.86 22.41
CA GLU A 296 15.18 -12.70 21.51
C GLU A 296 14.67 -13.00 20.09
N GLU A 297 14.74 -14.25 19.61
CA GLU A 297 14.35 -14.58 18.23
C GLU A 297 12.90 -15.03 18.06
N TRP A 298 12.20 -15.29 19.17
CA TRP A 298 10.83 -15.82 19.21
C TRP A 298 9.76 -14.84 18.74
N SER A 299 10.14 -13.58 18.48
CA SER A 299 9.23 -12.52 18.10
C SER A 299 9.41 -12.02 16.66
N THR A 300 10.14 -12.80 15.86
CA THR A 300 10.28 -12.51 14.43
C THR A 300 8.96 -12.85 13.76
N MET A 301 8.25 -11.85 13.22
CA MET A 301 7.04 -12.08 12.43
C MET A 301 7.39 -11.99 10.94
N PHE A 302 6.77 -12.83 10.13
CA PHE A 302 6.96 -12.84 8.68
C PHE A 302 5.72 -12.29 7.97
N THR A 303 5.94 -11.51 6.91
CA THR A 303 4.88 -10.86 6.14
C THR A 303 5.05 -11.22 4.67
N PRO A 304 4.17 -12.10 4.13
CA PRO A 304 4.08 -12.33 2.71
C PRO A 304 3.82 -11.01 1.97
N LEU A 305 4.52 -10.83 0.87
CA LEU A 305 4.35 -9.67 0.01
C LEU A 305 3.48 -10.06 -1.17
N ALA A 306 3.94 -11.03 -1.96
CA ALA A 306 3.35 -11.36 -3.25
C ALA A 306 3.97 -12.66 -3.81
N VAL A 307 3.27 -13.35 -4.72
CA VAL A 307 3.68 -14.62 -5.38
C VAL A 307 4.01 -14.35 -6.85
N SER A 308 5.14 -14.83 -7.36
CA SER A 308 5.49 -14.61 -8.75
C SER A 308 4.65 -15.43 -9.73
N LYS A 309 4.81 -15.14 -11.02
CA LYS A 309 4.19 -15.92 -12.09
C LYS A 309 4.65 -17.38 -12.09
N GLU A 310 5.87 -17.62 -11.60
CA GLU A 310 6.49 -18.94 -11.48
C GLU A 310 6.16 -19.61 -10.12
N GLY A 311 5.33 -18.99 -9.29
CA GLY A 311 4.92 -19.54 -7.98
C GLY A 311 5.86 -19.22 -6.82
N SER A 312 6.99 -18.54 -7.08
CA SER A 312 7.93 -18.13 -6.02
C SER A 312 7.31 -17.09 -5.09
N LEU A 313 7.39 -17.34 -3.79
CA LEU A 313 6.87 -16.46 -2.75
C LEU A 313 7.92 -15.44 -2.32
N PHE A 314 7.52 -14.17 -2.21
CA PHE A 314 8.34 -13.12 -1.63
C PHE A 314 7.75 -12.70 -0.29
N PHE A 315 8.59 -12.59 0.73
CA PHE A 315 8.17 -12.19 2.08
C PHE A 315 9.32 -11.52 2.83
N TYR A 316 8.98 -10.72 3.84
CA TYR A 316 9.98 -10.08 4.69
C TYR A 316 9.68 -10.32 6.17
N ASP A 317 10.65 -10.04 7.02
CA ASP A 317 10.49 -10.19 8.47
C ASP A 317 10.66 -8.88 9.26
N THR A 318 10.36 -8.93 10.56
CA THR A 318 10.53 -7.79 11.47
C THR A 318 11.98 -7.37 11.68
N LYS A 319 12.95 -8.20 11.25
CA LYS A 319 14.40 -7.91 11.27
C LYS A 319 14.88 -7.24 9.97
N LYS A 320 13.96 -6.79 9.10
CA LYS A 320 14.27 -6.10 7.84
C LYS A 320 14.99 -6.99 6.81
N ARG A 321 14.73 -8.30 6.83
CA ARG A 321 15.25 -9.23 5.82
C ARG A 321 14.18 -9.51 4.78
N LEU A 322 14.55 -9.49 3.51
CA LEU A 322 13.67 -9.81 2.37
C LEU A 322 14.10 -11.15 1.78
N PHE A 323 13.14 -12.04 1.61
CA PHE A 323 13.34 -13.40 1.13
C PHE A 323 12.54 -13.69 -0.15
N LYS A 324 13.07 -14.62 -0.93
CA LYS A 324 12.39 -15.31 -2.03
C LYS A 324 12.43 -16.80 -1.76
N TYR A 325 11.28 -17.46 -1.83
CA TYR A 325 11.14 -18.89 -1.65
C TYR A 325 10.54 -19.50 -2.91
N ASP A 326 11.21 -20.49 -3.44
CA ASP A 326 10.71 -21.32 -4.54
C ASP A 326 10.13 -22.62 -3.95
N PRO A 327 8.79 -22.83 -4.06
CA PRO A 327 8.15 -24.02 -3.54
C PRO A 327 8.48 -25.31 -4.33
N GLU A 328 8.88 -25.21 -5.61
CA GLU A 328 9.20 -26.40 -6.41
C GLU A 328 10.56 -26.98 -6.03
N THR A 329 11.54 -26.11 -5.79
CA THR A 329 12.92 -26.52 -5.44
C THR A 329 13.19 -26.53 -3.93
N ASP A 330 12.25 -26.08 -3.11
CA ASP A 330 12.40 -25.80 -1.67
C ASP A 330 13.60 -24.86 -1.37
N PHE A 331 13.93 -24.00 -2.33
CA PHE A 331 15.06 -23.08 -2.21
C PHE A 331 14.63 -21.76 -1.58
N LEU A 332 15.33 -21.35 -0.52
CA LEU A 332 15.10 -20.08 0.17
C LEU A 332 16.31 -19.16 0.02
N CYS A 333 16.11 -18.03 -0.64
CA CYS A 333 17.14 -17.02 -0.86
C CYS A 333 16.86 -15.74 -0.05
N CYS A 334 17.91 -15.16 0.54
CA CYS A 334 17.85 -13.85 1.17
C CYS A 334 18.28 -12.77 0.16
N LEU A 335 17.31 -12.01 -0.36
CA LEU A 335 17.54 -10.97 -1.36
C LEU A 335 18.11 -9.67 -0.75
N SER A 336 17.82 -9.42 0.52
CA SER A 336 18.41 -8.33 1.30
C SER A 336 18.38 -8.66 2.79
N SER A 337 19.45 -8.27 3.49
CA SER A 337 19.59 -8.42 4.95
C SER A 337 19.23 -7.15 5.74
N ASP A 338 18.99 -6.02 5.07
CA ASP A 338 18.67 -4.74 5.73
C ASP A 338 17.84 -3.85 4.81
N ILE A 339 16.55 -4.15 4.73
CA ILE A 339 15.58 -3.42 3.93
C ILE A 339 14.23 -3.27 4.64
N CYS A 340 13.75 -2.03 4.70
CA CYS A 340 12.46 -1.71 5.31
C CYS A 340 11.36 -1.74 4.24
N VAL A 341 10.89 -2.95 3.89
CA VAL A 341 9.80 -3.11 2.93
C VAL A 341 8.47 -2.69 3.57
N ILE A 342 7.70 -1.92 2.82
CA ILE A 342 6.38 -1.42 3.20
C ILE A 342 5.30 -2.38 2.69
N SER A 343 5.30 -2.63 1.38
CA SER A 343 4.24 -3.34 0.66
C SER A 343 4.64 -3.66 -0.78
N PRO A 344 3.86 -4.52 -1.47
CA PRO A 344 3.74 -4.45 -2.92
C PRO A 344 3.38 -3.04 -3.39
N PHE A 345 3.89 -2.64 -4.54
CA PHE A 345 3.73 -1.30 -5.06
C PHE A 345 3.18 -1.32 -6.49
N VAL A 346 2.10 -0.57 -6.69
CA VAL A 346 1.54 -0.32 -8.00
C VAL A 346 1.61 1.16 -8.30
N GLU A 347 2.26 1.52 -9.40
CA GLU A 347 2.27 2.90 -9.87
C GLU A 347 0.90 3.30 -10.41
N ASN A 348 0.32 4.34 -9.81
CA ASN A 348 -1.00 4.84 -10.15
C ASN A 348 -1.00 6.38 -10.29
N LEU A 349 -2.13 6.92 -10.74
CA LEU A 349 -2.38 8.37 -10.88
C LEU A 349 -3.49 8.87 -9.96
N VAL A 350 -3.79 8.12 -8.91
CA VAL A 350 -4.81 8.45 -7.92
C VAL A 350 -4.51 9.83 -7.36
N ARG A 351 -5.52 10.70 -7.39
CA ARG A 351 -5.43 12.00 -6.77
C ARG A 351 -5.82 11.94 -5.32
N LEU A 352 -4.96 12.46 -4.48
CA LEU A 352 -5.31 12.87 -3.14
C LEU A 352 -5.74 14.33 -3.27
N HIS A 353 -7.04 14.56 -3.47
CA HIS A 353 -7.58 15.92 -3.50
C HIS A 353 -7.04 16.67 -2.28
N PRO A 354 -6.51 17.90 -2.42
CA PRO A 354 -6.12 18.67 -1.26
C PRO A 354 -7.41 18.91 -0.48
N GLY A 355 -7.65 18.03 0.50
CA GLY A 355 -8.78 18.18 1.40
C GLY A 355 -8.70 19.59 1.93
N CYS A 356 -9.85 20.24 2.14
CA CYS A 356 -9.87 21.44 2.94
C CYS A 356 -9.12 21.11 4.22
N VAL A 357 -7.87 21.58 4.37
CA VAL A 357 -7.19 21.59 5.66
C VAL A 357 -8.20 22.30 6.54
N PRO A 358 -8.85 21.63 7.49
CA PRO A 358 -9.87 22.31 8.23
C PRO A 358 -9.12 23.44 8.94
N LYS A 359 -9.58 24.69 8.70
CA LYS A 359 -9.12 25.88 9.43
C LYS A 359 -9.45 25.78 10.93
N THR A 360 -9.81 24.60 11.42
CA THR A 360 -9.85 24.29 12.83
C THR A 360 -8.43 24.32 13.33
N ARG A 361 -8.11 25.35 14.12
CA ARG A 361 -6.97 25.28 15.03
C ARG A 361 -7.00 23.90 15.71
N PRO A 362 -5.87 23.19 15.82
CA PRO A 362 -5.81 21.97 16.61
C PRO A 362 -6.49 22.22 17.97
N PRO A 363 -7.35 21.30 18.47
CA PRO A 363 -7.95 21.46 19.79
C PRO A 363 -6.87 21.77 20.83
N ARG A 364 -7.19 22.61 21.82
CA ARG A 364 -6.23 23.04 22.86
C ARG A 364 -5.61 21.79 23.51
N GLY A 365 -4.34 21.50 23.21
CA GLY A 365 -3.65 20.28 23.64
C GLY A 365 -2.90 19.55 22.52
N CYS A 366 -3.35 19.67 21.26
CA CYS A 366 -2.63 19.16 20.09
C CYS A 366 -1.39 20.04 19.81
N ARG A 367 -0.32 19.83 20.57
CA ARG A 367 1.00 20.35 20.19
C ARG A 367 1.38 19.68 18.86
N ASN A 368 1.88 20.47 17.91
CA ASN A 368 2.61 19.93 16.77
C ASN A 368 3.69 19.02 17.34
N GLY A 369 3.56 17.70 17.16
CA GLY A 369 4.65 16.77 17.48
C GLY A 369 5.91 17.22 16.75
N ARG A 370 7.10 16.80 17.18
CA ARG A 370 8.31 17.04 16.38
C ARG A 370 8.38 16.06 15.19
N SER A 371 7.35 16.06 14.34
CA SER A 371 7.34 15.35 13.06
C SER A 371 7.99 16.28 12.02
N CYS A 372 8.93 15.75 11.23
CA CYS A 372 9.60 16.49 10.16
C CYS A 372 8.59 17.01 9.12
N LEU A 373 7.42 16.36 8.99
CA LEU A 373 6.29 16.82 8.17
C LEU A 373 5.57 18.06 8.73
N ASN A 374 5.76 18.43 10.00
CA ASN A 374 5.15 19.63 10.61
C ASN A 374 5.80 20.95 10.17
N GLN A 375 6.93 20.91 9.45
CA GLN A 375 7.64 22.11 9.01
C GLN A 375 7.15 22.67 7.66
N PHE A 376 6.19 22.01 6.98
CA PHE A 376 5.83 22.39 5.62
C PHE A 376 4.31 22.50 5.42
N PRO A 377 3.77 23.71 5.13
CA PRO A 377 2.37 23.84 4.72
C PRO A 377 2.16 23.18 3.36
N GLY A 378 1.34 22.11 3.33
CA GLY A 378 0.48 21.58 2.25
C GLY A 378 0.99 21.40 0.80
N SER A 379 2.17 21.89 0.42
CA SER A 379 2.64 21.92 -0.97
C SER A 379 4.14 21.75 -1.15
N ARG A 380 4.94 21.80 -0.07
CA ARG A 380 6.42 21.74 -0.13
C ARG A 380 7.05 20.39 0.26
N ILE A 381 6.24 19.34 0.46
CA ILE A 381 6.71 18.00 0.88
C ILE A 381 7.33 17.20 -0.29
N SER A 382 7.20 17.65 -1.53
CA SER A 382 7.82 17.02 -2.71
C SER A 382 9.36 16.91 -2.65
N LYS A 383 10.02 17.67 -1.78
CA LYS A 383 11.46 17.51 -1.51
C LYS A 383 11.78 16.33 -0.59
N LEU A 384 10.86 15.99 0.32
CA LEU A 384 10.96 14.85 1.21
C LEU A 384 10.59 13.58 0.43
N ILE A 385 9.40 13.54 -0.18
CA ILE A 385 8.93 12.40 -0.97
C ILE A 385 9.62 12.39 -2.34
N LYS A 386 10.78 11.73 -2.42
CA LYS A 386 11.47 11.44 -3.70
C LYS A 386 11.44 9.95 -3.99
N LEU A 387 10.69 9.58 -5.03
CA LEU A 387 10.82 8.27 -5.66
C LEU A 387 12.04 8.25 -6.58
N GLN A 388 12.87 7.22 -6.45
CA GLN A 388 13.85 6.85 -7.47
C GLN A 388 13.24 5.79 -8.38
N ILE A 389 12.90 6.17 -9.61
CA ILE A 389 12.44 5.29 -10.68
C ILE A 389 13.50 5.35 -11.81
N PRO A 390 13.98 4.24 -12.37
CA PRO A 390 14.90 4.24 -13.51
C PRO A 390 14.32 5.06 -14.68
N ASN A 391 15.13 5.90 -15.33
CA ASN A 391 14.68 6.72 -16.45
C ASN A 391 14.62 5.89 -17.74
N ILE A 392 13.45 5.85 -18.39
CA ILE A 392 13.33 5.42 -19.80
C ILE A 392 13.10 6.69 -20.63
N LEU A 393 14.18 7.33 -21.06
CA LEU A 393 14.14 8.61 -21.79
C LEU A 393 13.69 8.45 -23.26
N LEU A 394 14.00 7.31 -23.87
CA LEU A 394 13.84 7.05 -25.32
C LEU A 394 12.37 6.96 -25.80
N THR A 395 11.43 6.48 -24.98
CA THR A 395 10.03 6.33 -25.39
C THR A 395 9.26 7.65 -25.36
N SER A 396 9.64 8.57 -24.46
CA SER A 396 8.92 9.83 -24.29
C SER A 396 9.11 10.79 -25.46
N THR A 397 10.32 10.90 -26.00
CA THR A 397 10.63 11.80 -27.12
C THR A 397 10.02 11.31 -28.43
N LEU A 398 10.02 9.99 -28.69
CA LEU A 398 9.43 9.42 -29.90
C LEU A 398 7.90 9.59 -29.90
N VAL A 399 7.24 9.31 -28.78
CA VAL A 399 5.78 9.52 -28.63
C VAL A 399 5.42 11.00 -28.66
N SER A 400 6.26 11.87 -28.08
CA SER A 400 6.09 13.32 -28.22
C SER A 400 6.17 13.75 -29.68
N LEU A 401 7.15 13.26 -30.46
CA LEU A 401 7.28 13.60 -31.87
C LEU A 401 6.12 13.08 -32.73
N ILE A 402 5.66 11.85 -32.47
CA ILE A 402 4.53 11.22 -33.17
C ILE A 402 3.18 11.86 -32.80
N CYS A 403 3.04 12.48 -31.63
CA CYS A 403 1.78 13.14 -31.25
C CYS A 403 1.79 14.66 -31.44
N PHE A 404 2.91 15.35 -31.14
CA PHE A 404 3.04 16.80 -31.30
C PHE A 404 3.35 17.21 -32.75
N GLY A 405 4.04 16.38 -33.53
CA GLY A 405 4.22 16.64 -34.97
C GLY A 405 2.90 16.73 -35.74
N TYR A 406 1.85 16.08 -35.22
CA TYR A 406 0.52 16.05 -35.82
C TYR A 406 -0.45 17.05 -35.19
N SER A 407 -0.23 17.47 -33.93
CA SER A 407 -1.06 18.46 -33.25
C SER A 407 -0.71 19.92 -33.64
N TYR A 408 0.52 20.18 -34.12
CA TYR A 408 0.98 21.54 -34.44
C TYR A 408 0.45 22.09 -35.78
N ARG A 409 -0.35 21.33 -36.55
CA ARG A 409 -1.02 21.84 -37.76
C ARG A 409 -2.39 22.49 -37.50
N TYR A 410 -2.84 22.58 -36.25
CA TYR A 410 -4.11 23.23 -35.88
C TYR A 410 -3.88 24.36 -34.88
N ARG A 411 -3.21 25.43 -35.33
CA ARG A 411 -3.33 26.79 -34.79
C ARG A 411 -2.84 27.79 -35.85
N THR A 412 -3.74 28.12 -36.77
CA THR A 412 -3.82 29.43 -37.42
C THR A 412 -5.28 29.81 -37.47
#